data_AF-X8HQP9-F1
#
_entry.id   AF-X8HQP9-F1
#
_cell.length_a   1.000
_cell.length_b   1.000
_cell.length_c   1.000
_cell.angle_alpha   90.00
_cell.angle_beta   90.00
_cell.angle_gamma   90.00
#
_symmetry.space_group_name_H-M   'P 1'
#
loop_
_entity.id
_entity.type
_entity.pdbx_description
1 polymer ?
#
loop_
_entity_poly.entity_id
_entity_poly.type
_entity_poly.pdbx_seq_one_letter_code
_entity_poly.pdbx_strand_id
1 'polypeptide(L)'
;MKNPEIKNNPIVMRDGIDIPGKKNEIKIEDVLGKINPNENLNPNSEILSQVKENYSKEANESPETRKELSDEEKQRIKEEKGWSDEIIDAISSMEEYEIYKKADLEEKEINGKKCLVRKDIDLEQKDSMGRTNSERMEKGLPPLDKNGRPIELHHIGQKPNSPLAELTTSEHRGKGNDTVLHDKKKESEIDRDKFAEERSEHWKNRIEA
;
A
#
# COMPACT_ATOMS: atom_id res chain seq x y z
N MET A 1 -19.30 29.24 50.03
CA MET A 1 -18.49 28.34 49.17
C MET A 1 -18.50 28.91 47.77
N LYS A 2 -17.37 29.46 47.31
CA LYS A 2 -17.22 30.10 46.00
C LYS A 2 -16.28 29.24 45.17
N ASN A 3 -16.77 28.74 44.05
CA ASN A 3 -16.00 27.99 43.05
C ASN A 3 -15.45 29.01 42.04
N PRO A 4 -14.13 29.13 41.81
CA PRO A 4 -13.61 30.06 40.83
C PRO A 4 -13.56 29.43 39.43
N GLU A 5 -14.08 30.17 38.47
CA GLU A 5 -14.08 29.92 37.02
C GLU A 5 -12.66 29.90 36.46
N ILE A 6 -12.35 28.88 35.66
CA ILE A 6 -11.10 28.79 34.89
C ILE A 6 -11.30 29.55 33.58
N LYS A 7 -10.67 30.73 33.48
CA LYS A 7 -10.56 31.48 32.22
C LYS A 7 -9.35 30.97 31.43
N ASN A 8 -9.61 30.26 30.34
CA ASN A 8 -8.61 29.93 29.32
C ASN A 8 -8.33 31.17 28.47
N ASN A 9 -7.10 31.67 28.51
CA ASN A 9 -6.59 32.66 27.56
C ASN A 9 -5.57 32.00 26.61
N PRO A 10 -5.53 32.38 25.32
CA PRO A 10 -4.77 31.66 24.30
C PRO A 10 -3.27 31.96 24.40
N ILE A 11 -2.44 30.91 24.34
CA ILE A 11 -0.98 31.05 24.27
C ILE A 11 -0.61 31.26 22.80
N VAL A 12 -0.18 32.49 22.52
CA VAL A 12 0.34 32.97 21.24
C VAL A 12 1.76 32.43 21.08
N MET A 13 2.04 31.72 19.99
CA MET A 13 3.40 31.29 19.65
C MET A 13 4.27 32.52 19.32
N ARG A 14 5.48 32.57 19.90
CA ARG A 14 6.55 33.48 19.49
C ARG A 14 7.80 32.66 19.20
N ASP A 15 8.42 33.03 18.09
CA ASP A 15 9.58 32.40 17.45
C ASP A 15 10.86 32.39 18.30
N GLY A 16 11.67 31.35 18.07
CA GLY A 16 13.12 31.44 17.92
C GLY A 16 13.99 31.64 19.17
N ILE A 17 14.66 30.57 19.60
CA ILE A 17 15.97 30.64 20.26
C ILE A 17 16.94 29.74 19.48
N ASP A 18 17.86 30.38 18.77
CA ASP A 18 19.06 29.78 18.18
C ASP A 18 20.04 29.35 19.29
N ILE A 19 20.56 28.13 19.22
CA ILE A 19 21.73 27.70 20.00
C ILE A 19 22.77 27.08 19.06
N PRO A 20 24.01 27.61 19.03
CA PRO A 20 25.06 27.21 18.10
C PRO A 20 25.85 25.98 18.58
N GLY A 21 26.24 25.14 17.61
CA GLY A 21 27.39 24.23 17.60
C GLY A 21 27.83 23.52 18.90
N LYS A 22 27.45 22.24 19.05
CA LYS A 22 28.33 21.17 19.57
C LYS A 22 27.75 19.80 19.23
N LYS A 23 28.42 19.06 18.34
CA LYS A 23 28.25 17.62 18.17
C LYS A 23 28.70 16.95 19.48
N ASN A 24 27.78 16.43 20.27
CA ASN A 24 28.14 15.42 21.28
C ASN A 24 27.84 14.06 20.68
N GLU A 25 28.87 13.41 20.16
CA GLU A 25 28.85 11.99 19.84
C GLU A 25 28.63 11.20 21.13
N ILE A 26 27.55 10.43 21.20
CA ILE A 26 27.33 9.47 22.27
C ILE A 26 28.34 8.35 22.04
N LYS A 27 29.28 8.20 22.97
CA LYS A 27 30.28 7.14 22.88
C LYS A 27 29.62 5.80 23.18
N ILE A 28 29.90 4.81 22.33
CA ILE A 28 29.35 3.45 22.45
C ILE A 28 29.73 2.83 23.82
N GLU A 29 30.86 3.25 24.39
CA GLU A 29 31.35 2.81 25.70
C GLU A 29 30.46 3.25 26.88
N ASP A 30 29.66 4.31 26.71
CA ASP A 30 28.77 4.84 27.74
C ASP A 30 27.43 4.07 27.80
N VAL A 31 27.08 3.35 26.73
CA VAL A 31 25.84 2.54 26.62
C VAL A 31 26.10 1.08 27.00
N LEU A 32 27.27 0.56 26.64
CA LEU A 32 27.67 -0.82 26.93
C LEU A 32 28.67 -0.80 28.08
N GLY A 33 28.16 -0.98 29.31
CA GLY A 33 29.00 -1.11 30.50
C GLY A 33 30.19 -2.05 30.25
N LYS A 34 31.38 -1.63 30.69
CA LYS A 34 32.68 -2.27 30.41
C LYS A 34 32.61 -3.80 30.49
N ILE A 35 32.59 -4.43 29.32
CA ILE A 35 32.66 -5.88 29.18
C ILE A 35 34.14 -6.26 29.29
N ASN A 36 34.53 -6.92 30.38
CA ASN A 36 35.86 -7.54 30.48
C ASN A 36 35.87 -8.78 29.59
N PRO A 37 36.72 -8.87 28.55
CA PRO A 37 36.82 -10.08 27.77
C PRO A 37 37.62 -11.11 28.56
N ASN A 38 36.96 -12.17 29.04
CA ASN A 38 37.68 -13.37 29.39
C ASN A 38 36.92 -14.63 28.94
N GLU A 39 37.71 -15.54 28.38
CA GLU A 39 37.40 -16.92 27.96
C GLU A 39 36.77 -17.13 26.57
N ASN A 40 37.67 -17.21 25.59
CA ASN A 40 37.74 -18.21 24.52
C ASN A 40 36.40 -18.75 23.96
N LEU A 41 35.70 -17.93 23.17
CA LEU A 41 34.78 -18.43 22.17
C LEU A 41 35.56 -18.58 20.85
N ASN A 42 36.06 -19.78 20.57
CA ASN A 42 36.43 -20.14 19.21
C ASN A 42 35.12 -20.42 18.45
N PRO A 43 34.66 -19.56 17.54
CA PRO A 43 33.41 -19.78 16.84
C PRO A 43 33.50 -21.08 16.04
N ASN A 44 32.56 -22.00 16.28
CA ASN A 44 32.47 -23.25 15.53
C ASN A 44 32.39 -22.92 14.03
N SER A 45 33.26 -23.53 13.24
CA SER A 45 33.39 -23.25 11.79
C SER A 45 32.07 -23.39 11.03
N GLU A 46 31.16 -24.23 11.55
CA GLU A 46 29.83 -24.47 11.02
C GLU A 46 28.83 -23.32 11.29
N ILE A 47 28.97 -22.62 12.41
CA ILE A 47 28.20 -21.39 12.68
C ILE A 47 28.74 -20.27 11.78
N LEU A 48 30.06 -20.20 11.59
CA LEU A 48 30.68 -19.25 10.67
C LEU A 48 30.29 -19.49 9.21
N SER A 49 30.13 -20.74 8.79
CA SER A 49 29.66 -21.06 7.44
C SER A 49 28.18 -20.74 7.29
N GLN A 50 27.32 -21.08 8.25
CA GLN A 50 25.89 -20.75 8.22
C GLN A 50 25.66 -19.23 8.26
N VAL A 51 26.41 -18.50 9.10
CA VAL A 51 26.35 -17.03 9.14
C VAL A 51 26.85 -16.45 7.83
N LYS A 52 27.95 -16.93 7.24
CA LYS A 52 28.42 -16.47 5.93
C LYS A 52 27.43 -16.80 4.81
N GLU A 53 26.80 -17.97 4.84
CA GLU A 53 25.81 -18.40 3.85
C GLU A 53 24.53 -17.57 3.97
N ASN A 54 24.09 -17.21 5.18
CA ASN A 54 22.98 -16.29 5.41
C ASN A 54 23.36 -14.84 5.02
N TYR A 55 24.56 -14.38 5.36
CA TYR A 55 25.04 -13.04 5.03
C TYR A 55 25.28 -12.88 3.51
N SER A 56 25.65 -13.95 2.81
CA SER A 56 25.80 -13.95 1.34
C SER A 56 24.48 -14.15 0.60
N LYS A 57 23.43 -14.67 1.25
CA LYS A 57 22.05 -14.57 0.76
C LYS A 57 21.52 -13.15 0.88
N GLU A 58 21.69 -12.51 2.05
CA GLU A 58 21.28 -11.11 2.26
C GLU A 58 22.11 -10.09 1.45
N ALA A 59 23.42 -10.35 1.22
CA ALA A 59 24.28 -9.46 0.43
C ALA A 59 24.25 -9.68 -1.09
N ASN A 60 23.62 -10.77 -1.57
CA ASN A 60 23.35 -10.98 -3.00
C ASN A 60 21.94 -10.56 -3.42
N GLU A 61 21.13 -10.05 -2.49
CA GLU A 61 20.00 -9.20 -2.85
C GLU A 61 20.56 -7.84 -3.30
N SER A 62 20.99 -7.83 -4.57
CA SER A 62 20.83 -6.68 -5.45
C SER A 62 19.52 -5.98 -5.10
N PRO A 63 19.46 -4.63 -5.02
CA PRO A 63 18.23 -3.91 -4.69
C PRO A 63 17.11 -4.48 -5.55
N GLU A 64 16.16 -5.15 -4.89
CA GLU A 64 15.17 -6.02 -5.53
C GLU A 64 14.56 -5.28 -6.73
N THR A 65 15.02 -5.64 -7.91
CA THR A 65 14.25 -5.40 -9.12
C THR A 65 13.10 -6.39 -8.96
N ARG A 66 11.87 -5.89 -8.72
CA ARG A 66 10.68 -6.74 -8.70
C ARG A 66 10.77 -7.68 -9.89
N LYS A 67 10.96 -8.97 -9.62
CA LYS A 67 10.96 -9.97 -10.67
C LYS A 67 9.54 -10.05 -11.18
N GLU A 68 9.39 -9.90 -12.49
CA GLU A 68 8.16 -10.26 -13.18
C GLU A 68 7.76 -11.68 -12.76
N LEU A 69 6.45 -11.91 -12.66
CA LEU A 69 5.92 -13.23 -12.33
C LEU A 69 6.46 -14.28 -13.31
N SER A 70 6.85 -15.45 -12.79
CA SER A 70 7.23 -16.57 -13.65
C SER A 70 6.01 -17.14 -14.39
N ASP A 71 6.26 -17.85 -15.50
CA ASP A 71 5.17 -18.49 -16.26
C ASP A 71 4.38 -19.47 -15.39
N GLU A 72 5.05 -20.17 -14.47
CA GLU A 72 4.39 -21.07 -13.51
C GLU A 72 3.49 -20.31 -12.52
N GLU A 73 3.90 -19.12 -12.08
CA GLU A 73 3.08 -18.29 -11.20
C GLU A 73 1.87 -17.73 -11.93
N LYS A 74 2.05 -17.26 -13.17
CA LYS A 74 0.97 -16.80 -14.03
C LYS A 74 -0.05 -17.92 -14.31
N GLN A 75 0.44 -19.12 -14.64
CA GLN A 75 -0.38 -20.32 -14.83
C GLN A 75 -1.20 -20.63 -13.57
N ARG A 76 -0.57 -20.60 -12.39
CA ARG A 76 -1.24 -20.83 -11.11
C ARG A 76 -2.35 -19.81 -10.85
N ILE A 77 -2.09 -18.52 -11.08
CA ILE A 77 -3.08 -17.45 -10.91
C ILE A 77 -4.26 -17.68 -11.86
N LYS A 78 -3.97 -18.01 -13.13
CA LYS A 78 -4.99 -18.29 -14.15
C LYS A 78 -5.89 -19.45 -13.76
N GLU A 79 -5.31 -20.54 -13.29
CA GLU A 79 -6.05 -21.73 -12.84
C GLU A 79 -6.87 -21.45 -11.57
N GLU A 80 -6.33 -20.66 -10.63
CA GLU A 80 -7.01 -20.36 -9.37
C GLU A 80 -8.15 -19.35 -9.53
N LYS A 81 -7.95 -18.29 -10.30
CA LYS A 81 -8.88 -17.16 -10.38
C LYS A 81 -9.66 -17.07 -11.68
N GLY A 82 -9.19 -17.71 -12.74
CA GLY A 82 -9.78 -17.59 -14.07
C GLY A 82 -9.62 -16.21 -14.70
N TRP A 83 -8.70 -15.38 -14.18
CA TRP A 83 -8.44 -14.06 -14.73
C TRP A 83 -7.78 -14.15 -16.12
N SER A 84 -8.01 -13.13 -16.94
CA SER A 84 -7.45 -13.00 -18.27
C SER A 84 -5.95 -12.76 -18.23
N ASP A 85 -5.28 -13.10 -19.33
CA ASP A 85 -3.83 -12.89 -19.48
C ASP A 85 -3.49 -11.40 -19.34
N GLU A 86 -4.36 -10.49 -19.75
CA GLU A 86 -4.18 -9.04 -19.58
C GLU A 86 -4.06 -8.61 -18.11
N ILE A 87 -4.89 -9.18 -17.22
CA ILE A 87 -4.79 -8.93 -15.78
C ILE A 87 -3.51 -9.54 -15.23
N ILE A 88 -3.25 -10.81 -15.57
CA ILE A 88 -2.15 -11.59 -15.01
C ILE A 88 -0.79 -11.01 -15.42
N ASP A 89 -0.65 -10.58 -16.67
CA ASP A 89 0.56 -9.95 -17.20
C ASP A 89 0.80 -8.55 -16.60
N ALA A 90 -0.25 -7.88 -16.12
CA ALA A 90 -0.12 -6.59 -15.46
C ALA A 90 0.35 -6.70 -13.99
N ILE A 91 0.15 -7.84 -13.33
CA ILE A 91 0.54 -8.03 -11.92
C ILE A 91 2.07 -8.05 -11.81
N SER A 92 2.62 -7.19 -10.96
CA SER A 92 4.06 -6.98 -10.85
C SER A 92 4.77 -7.89 -9.84
N SER A 93 4.03 -8.55 -8.95
CA SER A 93 4.59 -9.53 -8.01
C SER A 93 3.53 -10.44 -7.38
N MET A 94 3.98 -11.51 -6.73
CA MET A 94 3.11 -12.45 -6.04
C MET A 94 2.43 -11.82 -4.82
N GLU A 95 3.10 -10.88 -4.15
CA GLU A 95 2.54 -10.10 -3.05
C GLU A 95 1.40 -9.18 -3.52
N GLU A 96 1.53 -8.58 -4.71
CA GLU A 96 0.47 -7.78 -5.32
C GLU A 96 -0.77 -8.64 -5.60
N TYR A 97 -0.58 -9.81 -6.21
CA TYR A 97 -1.67 -10.78 -6.39
C TYR A 97 -2.35 -11.16 -5.07
N GLU A 98 -1.57 -11.45 -4.03
CA GLU A 98 -2.11 -11.88 -2.74
C GLU A 98 -2.99 -10.79 -2.09
N ILE A 99 -2.75 -9.51 -2.39
CA ILE A 99 -3.65 -8.42 -1.97
C ILE A 99 -5.01 -8.53 -2.69
N TYR A 100 -4.99 -8.68 -4.02
CA TYR A 100 -6.22 -8.80 -4.81
C TYR A 100 -7.01 -10.07 -4.48
N LYS A 101 -6.31 -11.19 -4.24
CA LYS A 101 -6.90 -12.44 -3.80
C LYS A 101 -7.59 -12.31 -2.44
N LYS A 102 -6.93 -11.66 -1.46
CA LYS A 102 -7.52 -11.43 -0.11
C LYS A 102 -8.72 -10.47 -0.16
N ALA A 103 -8.74 -9.54 -1.11
CA ALA A 103 -9.87 -8.66 -1.34
C ALA A 103 -11.05 -9.34 -2.07
N ASP A 104 -10.91 -10.62 -2.46
CA ASP A 104 -11.89 -11.41 -3.21
C ASP A 104 -12.42 -10.70 -4.47
N LEU A 105 -11.51 -10.13 -5.27
CA LEU A 105 -11.89 -9.43 -6.49
C LEU A 105 -12.30 -10.41 -7.61
N GLU A 106 -13.24 -9.96 -8.45
CA GLU A 106 -13.63 -10.62 -9.70
C GLU A 106 -13.22 -9.78 -10.90
N GLU A 107 -12.92 -10.43 -12.02
CA GLU A 107 -12.67 -9.70 -13.26
C GLU A 107 -13.99 -9.31 -13.93
N LYS A 108 -14.08 -8.04 -14.33
CA LYS A 108 -15.12 -7.49 -15.20
C LYS A 108 -14.51 -6.56 -16.24
N GLU A 109 -15.26 -6.26 -17.27
CA GLU A 109 -14.91 -5.21 -18.23
C GLU A 109 -15.77 -3.98 -17.99
N ILE A 110 -15.14 -2.85 -17.68
CA ILE A 110 -15.81 -1.58 -17.39
C ILE A 110 -15.31 -0.56 -18.43
N ASN A 111 -16.21 0.02 -19.22
CA ASN A 111 -15.86 0.99 -20.27
C ASN A 111 -14.76 0.47 -21.24
N GLY A 112 -14.80 -0.81 -21.60
CA GLY A 112 -13.82 -1.45 -22.49
C GLY A 112 -12.45 -1.73 -21.87
N LYS A 113 -12.27 -1.51 -20.55
CA LYS A 113 -11.06 -1.85 -19.80
C LYS A 113 -11.32 -3.02 -18.84
N LYS A 114 -10.38 -3.97 -18.75
CA LYS A 114 -10.43 -5.03 -17.74
C LYS A 114 -10.20 -4.46 -16.34
N CYS A 115 -10.99 -4.90 -15.37
CA CYS A 115 -10.96 -4.42 -13.99
C CYS A 115 -11.17 -5.58 -13.01
N LEU A 116 -10.44 -5.58 -11.91
CA LEU A 116 -10.70 -6.37 -10.72
C LEU A 116 -11.66 -5.61 -9.81
N VAL A 117 -12.92 -6.01 -9.78
CA VAL A 117 -14.01 -5.28 -9.09
C VAL A 117 -14.43 -5.97 -7.80
N ARG A 118 -15.01 -5.21 -6.89
CA ARG A 118 -15.58 -5.73 -5.64
C ARG A 118 -17.01 -6.25 -5.87
N LYS A 119 -17.33 -7.33 -5.14
CA LYS A 119 -18.67 -7.96 -5.11
C LYS A 119 -19.50 -7.55 -3.89
N ASP A 120 -18.89 -6.94 -2.89
CA ASP A 120 -19.47 -6.66 -1.57
C ASP A 120 -19.90 -5.20 -1.38
N ILE A 121 -20.10 -4.46 -2.46
CA ILE A 121 -20.60 -3.08 -2.42
C ILE A 121 -22.12 -3.11 -2.21
N ASP A 122 -22.58 -2.57 -1.08
CA ASP A 122 -24.01 -2.30 -0.86
C ASP A 122 -24.43 -1.05 -1.64
N LEU A 123 -25.21 -1.22 -2.71
CA LEU A 123 -25.65 -0.13 -3.57
C LEU A 123 -26.62 0.84 -2.86
N GLU A 124 -27.33 0.39 -1.82
CA GLU A 124 -28.31 1.19 -1.09
C GLU A 124 -27.70 1.93 0.11
N GLN A 125 -26.45 1.64 0.46
CA GLN A 125 -25.74 2.33 1.53
C GLN A 125 -25.70 3.83 1.26
N LYS A 126 -26.15 4.63 2.23
CA LYS A 126 -26.21 6.08 2.12
C LYS A 126 -24.99 6.77 2.71
N ASP A 127 -24.53 7.82 2.04
CA ASP A 127 -23.55 8.74 2.59
C ASP A 127 -24.19 9.76 3.55
N SER A 128 -23.37 10.64 4.13
CA SER A 128 -23.81 11.68 5.07
C SER A 128 -24.77 12.72 4.47
N MET A 129 -24.89 12.79 3.14
CA MET A 129 -25.82 13.66 2.42
C MET A 129 -27.08 12.90 1.97
N GLY A 130 -27.21 11.62 2.32
CA GLY A 130 -28.35 10.78 1.99
C GLY A 130 -28.31 10.13 0.61
N ARG A 131 -27.20 10.24 -0.13
CA ARG A 131 -27.03 9.61 -1.44
C ARG A 131 -26.62 8.16 -1.28
N THR A 132 -27.29 7.25 -1.98
CA THR A 132 -26.94 5.84 -2.08
C THR A 132 -25.61 5.65 -2.85
N ASN A 133 -24.98 4.49 -2.71
CA ASN A 133 -23.80 4.14 -3.49
C ASN A 133 -24.10 4.11 -5.00
N SER A 134 -25.30 3.69 -5.40
CA SER A 134 -25.76 3.81 -6.79
C SER A 134 -25.74 5.26 -7.26
N GLU A 135 -26.41 6.18 -6.54
CA GLU A 135 -26.45 7.61 -6.90
C GLU A 135 -25.07 8.29 -6.87
N ARG A 136 -24.14 7.79 -6.04
CA ARG A 136 -22.74 8.23 -6.03
C ARG A 136 -22.05 7.81 -7.33
N MET A 137 -22.16 6.54 -7.70
CA MET A 137 -21.56 5.99 -8.90
C MET A 137 -22.10 6.62 -10.19
N GLU A 138 -23.41 6.91 -10.27
CA GLU A 138 -24.03 7.64 -11.40
C GLU A 138 -23.41 9.03 -11.61
N LYS A 139 -22.95 9.65 -10.51
CA LYS A 139 -22.26 10.95 -10.53
C LYS A 139 -20.75 10.82 -10.72
N GLY A 140 -20.24 9.61 -10.94
CA GLY A 140 -18.81 9.31 -11.03
C GLY A 140 -18.07 9.43 -9.71
N LEU A 141 -18.78 9.33 -8.59
CA LEU A 141 -18.20 9.28 -7.26
C LEU A 141 -17.97 7.82 -6.85
N PRO A 142 -16.87 7.52 -6.14
CA PRO A 142 -16.65 6.19 -5.63
C PRO A 142 -17.75 5.78 -4.65
N PRO A 143 -18.22 4.52 -4.72
CA PRO A 143 -19.08 3.96 -3.68
C PRO A 143 -18.30 3.88 -2.35
N LEU A 144 -19.03 3.76 -1.26
CA LEU A 144 -18.50 3.61 0.09
C LEU A 144 -18.40 2.12 0.43
N ASP A 145 -17.34 1.76 1.17
CA ASP A 145 -17.22 0.48 1.84
C ASP A 145 -18.18 0.38 3.04
N LYS A 146 -18.25 -0.80 3.65
CA LYS A 146 -19.03 -1.06 4.88
C LYS A 146 -18.72 -0.14 6.07
N ASN A 147 -17.59 0.56 6.05
CA ASN A 147 -17.17 1.50 7.09
C ASN A 147 -17.46 2.96 6.71
N GLY A 148 -18.12 3.20 5.56
CA GLY A 148 -18.42 4.53 5.05
C GLY A 148 -17.24 5.23 4.38
N ARG A 149 -16.18 4.50 4.00
CA ARG A 149 -14.99 5.06 3.33
C ARG A 149 -15.06 4.83 1.82
N PRO A 150 -14.70 5.81 0.98
CA PRO A 150 -14.65 5.61 -0.46
C PRO A 150 -13.77 4.43 -0.88
N ILE A 151 -14.28 3.61 -1.80
CA ILE A 151 -13.47 2.64 -2.54
C ILE A 151 -12.50 3.39 -3.45
N GLU A 152 -11.27 2.91 -3.50
CA GLU A 152 -10.19 3.48 -4.30
C GLU A 152 -9.94 2.62 -5.54
N LEU A 153 -9.50 3.26 -6.63
CA LEU A 153 -9.03 2.60 -7.83
C LEU A 153 -7.51 2.60 -7.84
N HIS A 154 -6.95 1.47 -8.29
CA HIS A 154 -5.51 1.24 -8.43
C HIS A 154 -5.20 0.72 -9.83
N HIS A 155 -4.20 1.28 -10.52
CA HIS A 155 -3.68 0.69 -11.75
C HIS A 155 -2.78 -0.50 -11.43
N ILE A 156 -3.17 -1.70 -11.84
CA ILE A 156 -2.40 -2.93 -11.61
C ILE A 156 -1.02 -2.79 -12.26
N GLY A 157 0.05 -3.06 -11.53
CA GLY A 157 1.42 -2.87 -12.03
C GLY A 157 1.86 -1.41 -12.26
N GLN A 158 1.07 -0.42 -11.81
CA GLN A 158 1.38 1.02 -11.87
C GLN A 158 1.63 1.59 -13.27
N LYS A 159 0.90 1.09 -14.29
CA LYS A 159 0.94 1.61 -15.66
C LYS A 159 -0.35 2.34 -16.02
N PRO A 160 -0.30 3.46 -16.78
CA PRO A 160 -1.49 4.27 -17.06
C PRO A 160 -2.56 3.53 -17.88
N ASN A 161 -2.13 2.60 -18.74
CA ASN A 161 -3.03 1.82 -19.59
C ASN A 161 -3.33 0.43 -19.04
N SER A 162 -2.86 0.08 -17.83
CA SER A 162 -3.12 -1.24 -17.27
C SER A 162 -4.56 -1.35 -16.74
N PRO A 163 -5.02 -2.59 -16.52
CA PRO A 163 -6.25 -2.86 -15.79
C PRO A 163 -6.32 -2.17 -14.42
N LEU A 164 -7.55 -1.98 -13.94
CA LEU A 164 -7.80 -1.36 -12.63
C LEU A 164 -8.16 -2.40 -11.56
N ALA A 165 -7.93 -2.07 -10.28
CA ALA A 165 -8.42 -2.83 -9.14
C ALA A 165 -9.19 -1.92 -8.16
N GLU A 166 -10.35 -2.38 -7.70
CA GLU A 166 -11.18 -1.72 -6.69
C GLU A 166 -10.78 -2.18 -5.29
N LEU A 167 -10.20 -1.28 -4.49
CA LEU A 167 -9.68 -1.59 -3.15
C LEU A 167 -10.24 -0.65 -2.09
N THR A 168 -10.46 -1.16 -0.88
CA THR A 168 -10.64 -0.28 0.28
C THR A 168 -9.34 0.46 0.57
N THR A 169 -9.41 1.61 1.24
CA THR A 169 -8.21 2.36 1.65
C THR A 169 -7.23 1.49 2.44
N SER A 170 -7.73 0.56 3.27
CA SER A 170 -6.89 -0.35 4.04
C SER A 170 -6.18 -1.40 3.18
N GLU A 171 -6.82 -1.90 2.13
CA GLU A 171 -6.20 -2.86 1.22
C GLU A 171 -5.22 -2.17 0.26
N HIS A 172 -5.50 -0.92 -0.12
CA HIS A 172 -4.64 -0.15 -1.02
C HIS A 172 -3.39 0.40 -0.33
N ARG A 173 -3.56 1.00 0.86
CA ARG A 173 -2.47 1.75 1.54
C ARG A 173 -2.19 1.31 2.98
N GLY A 174 -2.93 0.33 3.50
CA GLY A 174 -2.76 -0.15 4.88
C GLY A 174 -1.69 -1.24 5.00
N LYS A 175 -1.20 -1.47 6.23
CA LYS A 175 -0.40 -2.65 6.65
C LYS A 175 0.75 -3.09 5.70
N GLY A 176 1.44 -2.14 5.06
CA GLY A 176 2.53 -2.46 4.13
C GLY A 176 2.09 -2.73 2.68
N ASN A 177 0.78 -2.78 2.41
CA ASN A 177 0.27 -2.88 1.04
C ASN A 177 0.64 -1.65 0.20
N ASP A 178 0.74 -0.47 0.82
CA ASP A 178 1.19 0.76 0.14
C ASP A 178 2.56 0.57 -0.54
N THR A 179 3.50 -0.12 0.12
CA THR A 179 4.84 -0.38 -0.43
C THR A 179 4.85 -1.49 -1.49
N VAL A 180 3.85 -2.39 -1.47
CA VAL A 180 3.68 -3.43 -2.48
C VAL A 180 3.00 -2.86 -3.73
N LEU A 181 1.93 -2.09 -3.56
CA LEU A 181 1.15 -1.53 -4.67
C LEU A 181 1.79 -0.27 -5.26
N HIS A 182 2.58 0.48 -4.48
CA HIS A 182 3.24 1.70 -4.95
C HIS A 182 4.77 1.61 -4.83
N ASP A 183 5.44 1.52 -5.98
CA ASP A 183 6.89 1.58 -6.07
C ASP A 183 7.35 3.04 -6.11
N LYS A 184 7.57 3.60 -4.92
CA LYS A 184 7.98 5.00 -4.74
C LYS A 184 9.41 5.28 -5.22
N LYS A 185 10.18 4.27 -5.63
CA LYS A 185 11.52 4.46 -6.20
C LYS A 185 11.46 4.84 -7.68
N LYS A 186 10.31 4.62 -8.33
CA LYS A 186 10.06 4.99 -9.72
C LYS A 186 9.27 6.29 -9.80
N GLU A 187 9.56 7.10 -10.81
CA GLU A 187 8.69 8.23 -11.13
C GLU A 187 7.32 7.72 -11.60
N SER A 188 6.27 8.37 -11.13
CA SER A 188 4.90 8.01 -11.51
C SER A 188 4.65 8.34 -12.97
N GLU A 189 4.35 7.34 -13.77
CA GLU A 189 3.89 7.50 -15.17
C GLU A 189 2.40 7.95 -15.25
N ILE A 190 1.70 7.96 -14.11
CA ILE A 190 0.27 8.30 -14.04
C ILE A 190 0.06 9.81 -14.03
N ASP A 191 -0.64 10.30 -15.05
CA ASP A 191 -1.20 11.65 -15.10
C ASP A 191 -2.41 11.74 -14.14
N ARG A 192 -2.33 12.62 -13.14
CA ARG A 192 -3.31 12.70 -12.05
C ARG A 192 -4.66 13.24 -12.52
N ASP A 193 -4.65 14.15 -13.49
CA ASP A 193 -5.88 14.77 -14.00
C ASP A 193 -6.62 13.77 -14.89
N LYS A 194 -5.89 13.10 -15.80
CA LYS A 194 -6.45 12.01 -16.61
C LYS A 194 -6.96 10.87 -15.75
N PHE A 195 -6.25 10.51 -14.68
CA PHE A 195 -6.74 9.48 -13.77
C PHE A 195 -7.97 9.93 -12.97
N ALA A 196 -8.14 11.23 -12.69
CA ALA A 196 -9.37 11.71 -12.09
C ALA A 196 -10.57 11.54 -13.03
N GLU A 197 -10.39 11.80 -14.33
CA GLU A 197 -11.39 11.54 -15.36
C GLU A 197 -11.70 10.04 -15.49
N GLU A 198 -10.67 9.20 -15.63
CA GLU A 198 -10.81 7.74 -15.71
C GLU A 198 -11.57 7.16 -14.52
N ARG A 199 -11.26 7.61 -13.29
CA ARG A 199 -11.99 7.16 -12.10
C ARG A 199 -13.47 7.57 -12.15
N SER A 200 -13.77 8.79 -12.61
CA SER A 200 -15.15 9.25 -12.74
C SER A 200 -15.93 8.41 -13.75
N GLU A 201 -15.31 8.11 -14.89
CA GLU A 201 -15.90 7.27 -15.93
C GLU A 201 -16.07 5.82 -15.49
N HIS A 202 -15.07 5.23 -14.82
CA HIS A 202 -15.16 3.89 -14.27
C HIS A 202 -16.40 3.75 -13.39
N TRP A 203 -16.61 4.64 -12.42
CA TRP A 203 -17.74 4.55 -11.51
C TRP A 203 -19.10 4.73 -12.20
N LYS A 204 -19.19 5.61 -13.20
CA LYS A 204 -20.41 5.78 -14.00
C LYS A 204 -20.77 4.50 -14.75
N ASN A 205 -19.78 3.88 -15.40
CA ASN A 205 -19.99 2.65 -16.18
C ASN A 205 -20.12 1.39 -15.30
N ARG A 206 -19.61 1.42 -14.06
CA ARG A 206 -19.63 0.28 -13.14
C ARG A 206 -21.03 -0.16 -12.72
N ILE A 207 -22.03 0.72 -12.80
CA ILE A 207 -23.45 0.39 -12.50
C ILE A 207 -24.04 -0.53 -13.56
N GLU A 208 -23.64 -0.35 -14.82
CA GLU A 208 -24.23 -1.04 -15.97
C GLU A 208 -23.57 -2.40 -16.27
N ALA A 209 -22.52 -2.77 -15.52
CA ALA A 209 -21.60 -3.88 -15.81
C ALA A 209 -21.65 -5.06 -14.81
#